data_AF-A0A7M3T5X0-F1
#
_entry.id   AF-A0A7M3T5X0-F1
#
_cell.length_a   1.000
_cell.length_b   1.000
_cell.length_c   1.000
_cell.angle_alpha   90.00
_cell.angle_beta   90.00
_cell.angle_gamma   90.00
#
_symmetry.space_group_name_H-M   'P 1'
#
loop_
_entity.id
_entity.type
_entity.pdbx_description
1 polymer ?
#
loop_
_entity_poly.entity_id
_entity_poly.type
_entity_poly.pdbx_seq_one_letter_code
_entity_poly.pdbx_strand_id
1 'polypeptide(L)'
;MKKKPVAPKITPTVGLTQKRGAWLAKSNDQRSADVLGCEIVPVMRDFNDGLWTWGGAAVDFLAEAGESEDGAWWRKPEHEEWRNLLLEGAPLWVRKAEPASAAHPNGSVGRSIGVFATSAVELGDAQFSLKLTERLATVKA
;
A
#
# COMPACT_ATOMS: atom_id res chain seq x y z
N MET A 1 24.04 33.28 6.80
CA MET A 1 22.85 32.83 6.03
C MET A 1 21.74 32.44 7.00
N LYS A 2 20.61 33.16 7.02
CA LYS A 2 19.47 32.83 7.89
C LYS A 2 18.66 31.71 7.23
N LYS A 3 18.60 30.52 7.82
CA LYS A 3 17.70 29.44 7.38
C LYS A 3 16.26 29.94 7.54
N LYS A 4 15.50 30.02 6.46
CA LYS A 4 14.04 30.28 6.53
C LYS A 4 13.40 29.13 7.34
N PRO A 5 12.45 29.41 8.25
CA PRO A 5 11.69 28.36 8.90
C PRO A 5 10.88 27.64 7.82
N VAL A 6 11.11 26.34 7.65
CA VAL A 6 10.24 25.48 6.85
C VAL A 6 9.00 25.21 7.71
N ALA A 7 7.84 25.71 7.29
CA ALA A 7 6.59 25.38 7.97
C ALA A 7 6.42 23.85 8.00
N PRO A 8 5.96 23.25 9.11
CA PRO A 8 5.76 21.81 9.17
C PRO A 8 4.77 21.39 8.06
N LYS A 9 5.18 20.47 7.20
CA LYS A 9 4.31 19.89 6.15
C LYS A 9 3.20 19.12 6.87
N ILE A 10 2.02 19.72 7.02
CA ILE A 10 0.87 19.08 7.64
C ILE A 10 0.43 17.94 6.72
N THR A 11 0.58 16.70 7.17
CA THR A 11 0.07 15.54 6.44
C THR A 11 -1.46 15.52 6.57
N PRO A 12 -2.23 15.57 5.47
CA PRO A 12 -3.68 15.53 5.51
C PRO A 12 -4.18 14.19 6.08
N THR A 13 -5.35 14.23 6.71
CA THR A 13 -6.07 13.02 7.12
C THR A 13 -7.19 12.72 6.13
N VAL A 14 -7.29 11.47 5.68
CA VAL A 14 -8.28 10.98 4.72
C VAL A 14 -9.12 9.85 5.33
N GLY A 15 -10.32 9.63 4.78
CA GLY A 15 -11.17 8.50 5.09
C GLY A 15 -11.07 7.43 4.02
N LEU A 16 -10.67 6.21 4.40
CA LEU A 16 -10.63 5.04 3.51
C LEU A 16 -11.36 3.86 4.17
N THR A 17 -12.10 3.10 3.37
CA THR A 17 -12.71 1.83 3.78
C THR A 17 -12.20 0.71 2.90
N GLN A 18 -11.48 -0.26 3.50
CA GLN A 18 -11.04 -1.46 2.81
C GLN A 18 -12.18 -2.47 2.70
N LYS A 19 -12.43 -3.00 1.50
CA LYS A 19 -13.37 -4.11 1.33
C LYS A 19 -12.78 -5.37 1.98
N ARG A 20 -13.59 -6.10 2.77
CA ARG A 20 -13.13 -7.30 3.49
C ARG A 20 -12.51 -8.31 2.52
N GLY A 21 -11.29 -8.76 2.83
CA GLY A 21 -10.55 -9.72 2.00
C GLY A 21 -9.96 -9.15 0.71
N ALA A 22 -10.27 -7.91 0.35
CA ALA A 22 -9.74 -7.28 -0.86
C ALA A 22 -8.44 -6.53 -0.57
N TRP A 23 -7.59 -6.40 -1.59
CA TRP A 23 -6.38 -5.57 -1.55
C TRP A 23 -6.68 -4.14 -2.02
N LEU A 24 -7.93 -3.70 -1.91
CA LEU A 24 -8.41 -2.40 -2.38
C LEU A 24 -9.21 -1.69 -1.29
N ALA A 25 -9.11 -0.37 -1.26
CA ALA A 25 -9.92 0.47 -0.40
C ALA A 25 -10.52 1.63 -1.18
N LYS A 26 -11.70 2.07 -0.76
CA LYS A 26 -12.42 3.20 -1.35
C LYS A 26 -12.33 4.43 -0.44
N SER A 27 -12.17 5.60 -1.04
CA SER A 27 -12.35 6.90 -0.39
C SER A 27 -13.76 7.05 0.15
N ASN A 28 -13.87 7.46 1.42
CA ASN A 28 -15.16 7.61 2.11
C ASN A 28 -15.92 8.87 1.68
N ASP A 29 -15.20 9.87 1.17
CA ASP A 29 -15.75 11.16 0.74
C ASP A 29 -14.94 11.74 -0.42
N GLN A 30 -15.55 12.71 -1.13
CA GLN A 30 -14.92 13.37 -2.28
C GLN A 30 -13.62 14.07 -1.90
N ARG A 31 -13.56 14.70 -0.72
CA ARG A 31 -12.35 15.37 -0.24
C ARG A 31 -11.17 14.39 -0.16
N SER A 32 -11.41 13.19 0.35
CA SER A 32 -10.38 12.14 0.44
C SER A 32 -9.93 11.69 -0.94
N ALA A 33 -10.88 11.53 -1.88
CA ALA A 33 -10.55 11.22 -3.26
C ALA A 33 -9.72 12.34 -3.93
N ASP A 34 -10.06 13.60 -3.70
CA ASP A 34 -9.34 14.76 -4.24
C ASP A 34 -7.90 14.85 -3.69
N VAL A 35 -7.72 14.58 -2.39
CA VAL A 35 -6.39 14.55 -1.75
C VAL A 35 -5.51 13.43 -2.31
N LEU A 36 -6.11 12.28 -2.65
CA LEU A 36 -5.41 11.11 -3.16
C LEU A 36 -5.32 11.07 -4.69
N GLY A 37 -6.08 11.92 -5.39
CA GLY A 37 -6.21 11.89 -6.84
C GLY A 37 -6.93 10.65 -7.38
N CYS A 38 -7.58 9.85 -6.54
CA CYS A 38 -8.27 8.62 -6.92
C CYS A 38 -9.35 8.21 -5.91
N GLU A 39 -10.40 7.54 -6.39
CA GLU A 39 -11.46 7.00 -5.53
C GLU A 39 -11.08 5.66 -4.88
N ILE A 40 -10.27 4.87 -5.56
CA ILE A 40 -9.85 3.53 -5.14
C ILE A 40 -8.34 3.54 -5.02
N VAL A 41 -7.84 3.04 -3.88
CA VAL A 41 -6.41 2.87 -3.63
C VAL A 41 -6.05 1.40 -3.42
N PRO A 42 -4.92 0.93 -3.97
CA PRO A 42 -4.34 -0.34 -3.59
C PRO A 42 -3.95 -0.31 -2.10
N VAL A 43 -4.11 -1.46 -1.45
CA VAL A 43 -3.72 -1.69 -0.05
C VAL A 43 -2.54 -2.66 -0.04
N MET A 44 -1.58 -2.44 0.86
CA MET A 44 -0.50 -3.39 1.14
C MET A 44 -0.33 -3.61 2.64
N ARG A 45 0.21 -4.79 2.99
CA ARG A 45 0.45 -5.19 4.37
C ARG A 45 1.94 -5.11 4.70
N ASP A 46 2.24 -4.47 5.82
CA ASP A 46 3.56 -4.49 6.45
C ASP A 46 3.58 -5.55 7.55
N PHE A 47 4.21 -6.68 7.24
CA PHE A 47 4.37 -7.81 8.17
C PHE A 47 5.44 -7.55 9.24
N ASN A 48 6.10 -6.38 9.22
CA ASN A 48 7.17 -6.00 10.14
C ASN A 48 8.35 -7.00 10.10
N ASP A 49 8.61 -7.53 8.91
CA ASP A 49 9.73 -8.41 8.55
C ASP A 49 10.99 -7.64 8.12
N GLY A 50 10.88 -6.31 8.00
CA GLY A 50 11.97 -5.42 7.58
C GLY A 50 12.03 -5.18 6.07
N LEU A 51 11.10 -5.71 5.28
CA LEU A 51 11.05 -5.47 3.83
C LEU A 51 10.75 -4.01 3.48
N TRP A 52 9.89 -3.34 4.27
CA TRP A 52 9.48 -1.97 3.99
C TRP A 52 10.59 -0.96 4.29
N THR A 53 11.14 -0.34 3.25
CA THR A 53 12.13 0.73 3.35
C THR A 53 11.49 2.11 3.18
N TRP A 54 11.31 2.80 4.31
CA TRP A 54 10.68 4.12 4.37
C TRP A 54 11.70 5.23 4.09
N GLY A 55 12.05 5.45 2.82
CA GLY A 55 13.06 6.47 2.48
C GLY A 55 13.70 6.35 1.10
N GLY A 56 13.19 5.48 0.23
CA GLY A 56 13.47 5.56 -1.20
C GLY A 56 14.34 4.46 -1.80
N ALA A 57 14.63 3.38 -1.09
CA ALA A 57 14.96 2.13 -1.77
C ALA A 57 13.67 1.48 -2.30
N ALA A 58 13.80 0.61 -3.30
CA ALA A 58 12.71 -0.27 -3.70
C ALA A 58 12.52 -1.35 -2.62
N VAL A 59 11.28 -1.79 -2.48
CA VAL A 59 10.87 -2.95 -1.70
C VAL A 59 10.62 -4.07 -2.70
N ASP A 60 11.28 -5.20 -2.48
CA ASP A 60 11.18 -6.38 -3.33
C ASP A 60 10.35 -7.47 -2.64
N PHE A 61 9.38 -7.98 -3.38
CA PHE A 61 8.56 -9.12 -3.02
C PHE A 61 8.91 -10.26 -3.97
N LEU A 62 9.29 -11.40 -3.41
CA LEU A 62 9.67 -12.60 -4.17
C LEU A 62 8.57 -13.63 -4.12
N ALA A 63 8.38 -14.36 -5.21
CA ALA A 63 7.42 -15.45 -5.26
C ALA A 63 7.86 -16.53 -4.26
N GLU A 64 6.92 -17.07 -3.50
CA GLU A 64 7.24 -18.14 -2.55
C GLU A 64 7.49 -19.45 -3.29
N ALA A 65 8.45 -20.24 -2.79
CA ALA A 65 8.72 -21.56 -3.33
C ALA A 65 7.50 -22.46 -3.10
N GLY A 66 6.80 -22.83 -4.18
CA GLY A 66 5.62 -23.70 -4.12
C GLY A 66 4.28 -22.97 -4.25
N GLU A 67 4.25 -21.66 -4.53
CA GLU A 67 3.05 -21.06 -5.15
C GLU A 67 2.72 -21.85 -6.44
N SER A 68 1.46 -22.22 -6.61
CA SER A 68 0.95 -23.16 -7.63
C SER A 68 1.23 -22.70 -9.08
N GLU A 69 0.79 -23.47 -10.08
CA GLU A 69 0.76 -23.03 -11.49
C GLU A 69 0.10 -21.64 -11.68
N ASP A 70 -0.70 -21.18 -10.71
CA ASP A 70 -1.36 -19.88 -10.67
C ASP A 70 -0.42 -18.69 -10.35
N GLY A 71 0.83 -18.98 -9.97
CA GLY A 71 1.89 -18.01 -9.76
C GLY A 71 1.80 -17.22 -8.45
N ALA A 72 2.68 -16.22 -8.33
CA ALA A 72 2.79 -15.38 -7.16
C ALA A 72 1.47 -14.69 -6.79
N TRP A 73 1.22 -14.47 -5.50
CA TRP A 73 -0.05 -13.89 -5.04
C TRP A 73 -0.45 -12.62 -5.79
N TRP A 74 0.49 -11.71 -6.12
CA TRP A 74 0.17 -10.47 -6.83
C TRP A 74 -0.28 -10.69 -8.29
N ARG A 75 -0.05 -11.88 -8.86
CA ARG A 75 -0.39 -12.23 -10.25
C ARG A 75 -1.77 -12.84 -10.38
N LYS A 76 -2.38 -13.29 -9.29
CA LYS A 76 -3.69 -13.96 -9.36
C LYS A 76 -4.74 -13.04 -10.00
N PRO A 77 -5.71 -13.59 -10.76
CA PRO A 77 -6.70 -12.79 -11.48
C PRO A 77 -7.47 -11.79 -10.58
N GLU A 78 -7.76 -12.17 -9.34
CA GLU A 78 -8.45 -11.31 -8.37
C GLU A 78 -7.67 -10.04 -7.97
N HIS A 79 -6.40 -9.92 -8.35
CA HIS A 79 -5.56 -8.74 -8.10
C HIS A 79 -5.30 -7.89 -9.36
N GLU A 80 -6.02 -8.12 -10.45
CA GLU A 80 -5.85 -7.35 -11.69
C GLU A 80 -6.04 -5.84 -11.48
N GLU A 81 -7.15 -5.44 -10.85
CA GLU A 81 -7.41 -4.02 -10.56
C GLU A 81 -6.33 -3.41 -9.65
N TRP A 82 -5.84 -4.18 -8.68
CA TRP A 82 -4.75 -3.75 -7.79
C TRP A 82 -3.44 -3.51 -8.57
N ARG A 83 -3.10 -4.40 -9.51
CA ARG A 83 -1.92 -4.25 -10.37
C ARG A 83 -2.06 -3.02 -11.27
N ASN A 84 -3.22 -2.85 -11.90
CA ASN A 84 -3.47 -1.74 -12.82
C ASN A 84 -3.36 -0.40 -12.09
N LEU A 85 -3.97 -0.27 -10.90
CA LEU A 85 -3.86 0.95 -10.09
C LEU A 85 -2.41 1.29 -9.75
N LEU A 86 -1.59 0.30 -9.36
CA LEU A 86 -0.17 0.54 -9.08
C LEU A 86 0.60 0.98 -10.32
N LEU A 87 0.35 0.35 -11.47
CA LEU A 87 0.99 0.70 -12.75
C LEU A 87 0.56 2.09 -13.25
N GLU A 88 -0.67 2.51 -12.94
CA GLU A 88 -1.19 3.85 -13.22
C GLU A 88 -0.66 4.92 -12.25
N GLY A 89 0.10 4.53 -11.23
CA GLY A 89 0.69 5.44 -10.25
C GLY A 89 -0.25 5.83 -9.09
N ALA A 90 -1.28 5.03 -8.82
CA ALA A 90 -2.16 5.26 -7.69
C ALA A 90 -1.38 5.19 -6.36
N PRO A 91 -1.73 6.06 -5.38
CA PRO A 91 -1.21 5.97 -4.03
C PRO A 91 -1.47 4.62 -3.37
N LEU A 92 -0.49 4.14 -2.60
CA LEU A 92 -0.59 2.89 -1.86
C LEU A 92 -0.93 3.14 -0.39
N TRP A 93 -2.02 2.56 0.07
CA TRP A 93 -2.33 2.52 1.49
C TRP A 93 -1.62 1.35 2.16
N VAL A 94 -0.63 1.64 3.01
CA VAL A 94 0.06 0.60 3.78
C VAL A 94 -0.55 0.48 5.17
N ARG A 95 -0.85 -0.76 5.55
CA ARG A 95 -1.40 -1.15 6.85
C ARG A 95 -0.47 -2.13 7.53
N LYS A 96 -0.37 -2.06 8.86
CA LYS A 96 0.36 -3.06 9.63
C LYS A 96 -0.38 -4.40 9.53
N ALA A 97 0.30 -5.48 9.20
CA ALA A 97 -0.27 -6.82 9.31
C ALA A 97 -0.42 -7.19 10.79
N GLU A 98 -1.52 -7.83 11.14
CA GLU A 98 -1.61 -8.55 12.40
C GLU A 98 -1.26 -10.03 12.17
N PRO A 99 -0.47 -10.64 13.07
CA PRO A 99 -0.09 -12.03 12.93
C PRO A 99 -1.31 -12.94 12.88
N ALA A 100 -1.12 -14.12 12.27
CA ALA A 100 -2.14 -15.15 12.25
C ALA A 100 -2.62 -15.47 13.67
N SER A 101 -3.93 -15.62 13.83
CA SER A 101 -4.58 -16.03 15.06
C SER A 101 -5.62 -17.09 14.77
N ALA A 102 -6.15 -17.77 15.79
CA ALA A 102 -7.22 -18.75 15.62
C ALA A 102 -8.47 -18.16 14.92
N ALA A 103 -8.72 -16.85 15.09
CA ALA A 103 -9.82 -16.14 14.43
C ALA A 103 -9.46 -15.66 12.99
N HIS A 104 -8.17 -15.48 12.72
CA HIS A 104 -7.64 -14.96 11.45
C HIS A 104 -6.39 -15.75 11.04
N PRO A 105 -6.55 -16.98 10.51
CA PRO A 105 -5.43 -17.88 10.23
C PRO A 105 -4.45 -17.35 9.18
N ASN A 106 -4.88 -16.39 8.34
CA ASN A 106 -4.05 -15.76 7.31
C ASN A 106 -3.56 -14.35 7.72
N GLY A 107 -3.60 -14.05 9.03
CA GLY A 107 -3.41 -12.71 9.56
C GLY A 107 -4.58 -11.76 9.22
N SER A 108 -4.57 -10.58 9.83
CA SER A 108 -5.56 -9.53 9.57
C SER A 108 -4.87 -8.23 9.16
N VAL A 109 -5.65 -7.28 8.64
CA VAL A 109 -5.17 -5.92 8.40
C VAL A 109 -5.36 -5.11 9.67
N GLY A 110 -4.26 -4.76 10.32
CA GLY A 110 -4.20 -3.94 11.53
C GLY A 110 -4.26 -2.45 11.23
N ARG A 111 -3.72 -1.64 12.15
CA ARG A 111 -3.75 -0.17 12.06
C ARG A 111 -3.12 0.38 10.77
N SER A 112 -3.61 1.53 10.33
CA SER A 112 -3.01 2.29 9.22
C SER A 112 -1.58 2.73 9.55
N ILE A 113 -0.65 2.55 8.60
CA ILE A 113 0.69 3.14 8.66
C ILE A 113 0.69 4.49 7.92
N GLY A 114 0.03 4.54 6.76
CA GLY A 114 -0.16 5.76 5.98
C GLY A 114 -0.47 5.47 4.52
N VAL A 115 -0.78 6.52 3.77
CA VAL A 115 -0.92 6.48 2.31
C VAL A 115 0.31 7.12 1.68
N PHE A 116 0.90 6.45 0.70
CA PHE A 116 2.19 6.81 0.13
C PHE A 116 2.11 6.90 -1.39
N ALA A 117 2.84 7.85 -1.97
CA ALA A 117 3.11 7.82 -3.39
C ALA A 117 4.07 6.66 -3.71
N THR A 118 3.86 6.03 -4.87
CA THR A 118 4.66 4.92 -5.38
C THR A 118 5.43 5.35 -6.62
N SER A 119 6.54 4.68 -6.88
CA SER A 119 7.35 4.85 -8.10
C SER A 119 8.11 3.56 -8.37
N ALA A 120 8.72 3.44 -9.57
CA ALA A 120 9.51 2.27 -9.95
C ALA A 120 8.77 0.94 -9.67
N VAL A 121 7.48 0.91 -10.02
CA VAL A 121 6.65 -0.28 -9.90
C VAL A 121 7.02 -1.22 -11.05
N GLU A 122 7.52 -2.41 -10.71
CA GLU A 122 7.82 -3.47 -11.66
C GLU A 122 7.11 -4.74 -11.21
N LEU A 123 6.28 -5.31 -12.09
CA LEU A 123 5.51 -6.53 -11.82
C LEU A 123 6.00 -7.63 -12.75
N GLY A 124 6.83 -8.52 -12.21
CA GLY A 124 7.36 -9.69 -12.91
C GLY A 124 6.75 -10.99 -12.43
N ASP A 125 7.14 -12.07 -13.10
CA ASP A 125 6.66 -13.42 -12.82
C ASP A 125 7.14 -13.96 -11.48
N ALA A 126 8.39 -13.65 -11.12
CA ALA A 126 9.07 -14.13 -9.91
C ALA A 126 9.32 -13.03 -8.87
N GLN A 127 9.19 -11.76 -9.27
CA GLN A 127 9.49 -10.61 -8.43
C GLN A 127 8.51 -9.46 -8.71
N PHE A 128 8.08 -8.81 -7.64
CA PHE A 128 7.39 -7.53 -7.68
C PHE A 128 8.24 -6.51 -6.90
N SER A 129 8.53 -5.36 -7.50
CA SER A 129 9.22 -4.26 -6.83
C SER A 129 8.39 -2.99 -6.84
N LEU A 130 8.48 -2.20 -5.78
CA LEU A 130 7.93 -0.85 -5.73
C LEU A 130 8.80 0.04 -4.85
N LYS A 131 8.84 1.34 -5.10
CA LYS A 131 9.45 2.32 -4.20
C LYS A 131 8.41 3.26 -3.61
N LEU A 132 8.43 3.41 -2.28
CA LEU A 132 7.68 4.45 -1.58
C LEU A 132 8.47 5.76 -1.56
N THR A 133 7.88 6.84 -2.07
CA THR A 133 8.60 8.11 -2.26
C THR A 133 8.23 9.16 -1.24
N GLU A 134 6.93 9.41 -1.02
CA GLU A 134 6.45 10.35 -0.03
C GLU A 134 5.19 9.86 0.66
N ARG A 135 5.02 10.25 1.94
CA ARG A 135 3.75 10.06 2.65
C ARG A 135 2.80 11.18 2.23
N LEU A 136 1.67 10.79 1.65
CA LEU A 136 0.63 11.70 1.17
C LEU A 136 -0.41 11.99 2.25
N ALA A 137 -0.83 10.98 3.01
CA ALA A 137 -1.89 11.13 4.00
C ALA A 137 -1.77 10.16 5.18
N THR A 138 -2.43 10.51 6.28
CA THR A 138 -2.81 9.58 7.35
C THR A 138 -4.27 9.17 7.18
N VAL A 139 -4.62 7.95 7.58
CA VAL A 139 -6.02 7.49 7.50
C VAL A 139 -6.65 7.64 8.88
N LYS A 140 -7.88 8.17 8.93
CA LYS A 140 -8.65 8.26 10.17
C LYS A 140 -8.86 6.86 10.75
N ALA A 141 -8.50 6.69 12.02
CA ALA A 141 -8.73 5.45 12.78
C ALA A 141 -10.23 5.20 13.01
#